data_AF-A0A3S9HW01-F1
#
_entry.id   AF-A0A3S9HW01-F1
#
_cell.length_a   1.000
_cell.length_b   1.000
_cell.length_c   1.000
_cell.angle_alpha   90.00
_cell.angle_beta   90.00
_cell.angle_gamma   90.00
#
_symmetry.space_group_name_H-M   'P 1'
#
loop_
_entity.id
_entity.type
_entity.pdbx_description
1 polymer ?
#
loop_
_entity_poly.entity_id
_entity_poly.type
_entity_poly.pdbx_seq_one_letter_code
_entity_poly.pdbx_strand_id
1 'polypeptide(L)' 'MSPDSMASGSVRSAAEVNEQIRALWLRAGGSLSTQEREEYELLVVEWAAAIRGNVIEAA' A
#
# COMPACT_ATOMS: atom_id res chain seq x y z
N MET A 1 -23.96 -12.41 -1.90
CA MET A 1 -23.18 -11.26 -2.40
C MET A 1 -22.96 -10.34 -1.21
N SER A 2 -21.81 -10.45 -0.55
CA SER A 2 -21.45 -9.52 0.52
C SER A 2 -20.99 -8.21 -0.13
N PRO A 3 -21.45 -7.05 0.34
CA PRO A 3 -20.98 -5.79 -0.19
C PRO A 3 -19.52 -5.63 0.25
N ASP A 4 -18.62 -5.64 -0.73
CA ASP A 4 -17.24 -5.18 -0.53
C ASP A 4 -17.31 -3.82 0.15
N SER A 5 -16.75 -3.80 1.36
CA SER A 5 -16.73 -2.65 2.24
C SER A 5 -16.21 -1.45 1.49
N MET A 6 -17.12 -0.53 1.15
CA MET A 6 -16.78 0.84 0.85
C MET A 6 -16.29 1.48 2.15
N ALA A 7 -15.05 1.19 2.55
CA ALA A 7 -14.31 2.01 3.50
C ALA A 7 -13.87 3.28 2.76
N SER A 8 -14.84 4.11 2.40
CA SER A 8 -14.59 5.50 2.03
C SER A 8 -14.16 6.22 3.30
N GLY A 9 -12.88 6.63 3.36
CA GLY A 9 -12.45 7.74 4.21
C GLY A 9 -11.44 7.44 5.31
N SER A 10 -10.98 6.20 5.51
CA SER A 10 -9.83 5.96 6.38
C SER A 10 -8.59 5.86 5.52
N VAL A 11 -7.54 6.60 5.87
CA VAL A 11 -6.21 6.49 5.26
C VAL A 11 -5.87 5.00 5.14
N ARG A 12 -5.46 4.53 3.94
CA ARG A 12 -5.09 3.13 3.74
C ARG A 12 -4.08 2.70 4.79
N SER A 13 -4.36 1.60 5.48
CA SER A 13 -3.51 1.11 6.55
C SER A 13 -2.16 0.69 5.99
N ALA A 14 -1.10 0.78 6.80
CA ALA A 14 0.22 0.32 6.38
C ALA A 14 0.22 -1.16 5.92
N ALA A 15 -0.62 -2.01 6.50
CA ALA A 15 -0.79 -3.39 6.06
C ALA A 15 -1.36 -3.49 4.63
N GLU A 16 -2.37 -2.69 4.31
CA GLU A 16 -3.03 -2.68 2.99
C GLU A 16 -2.08 -2.17 1.89
N VAL A 17 -1.31 -1.12 2.17
CA VAL A 17 -0.30 -0.61 1.22
C VAL A 17 0.80 -1.64 1.00
N ASN A 18 1.20 -2.36 2.05
CA ASN A 18 2.20 -3.42 1.95
C ASN A 18 1.72 -4.63 1.14
N GLU A 19 0.44 -5.01 1.21
CA GLU A 19 -0.12 -6.04 0.32
C GLU A 19 -0.12 -5.61 -1.16
N GLN A 20 -0.38 -4.34 -1.44
CA GLN A 20 -0.28 -3.81 -2.81
C GLN A 20 1.15 -3.89 -3.35
N ILE A 21 2.15 -3.56 -2.53
CA ILE A 21 3.57 -3.73 -2.87
C ILE A 21 3.87 -5.20 -3.21
N ARG A 22 3.38 -6.15 -2.41
CA ARG A 22 3.58 -7.59 -2.68
C ARG A 22 2.90 -8.05 -3.96
N ALA A 23 1.67 -7.61 -4.21
CA ALA A 23 0.93 -7.93 -5.41
C ALA A 23 1.63 -7.40 -6.67
N LEU A 24 2.21 -6.20 -6.59
CA LEU A 24 3.03 -5.61 -7.65
C LEU A 24 4.24 -6.49 -7.97
N TRP A 25 4.98 -6.94 -6.95
CA TRP A 25 6.13 -7.85 -7.14
C TRP A 25 5.73 -9.21 -7.72
N LEU A 26 4.59 -9.75 -7.30
CA LEU A 26 4.07 -11.01 -7.82
C LEU A 26 3.74 -10.91 -9.31
N ARG A 27 3.10 -9.80 -9.73
CA ARG A 27 2.77 -9.51 -11.13
C ARG A 27 4.02 -9.30 -11.99
N ALA A 28 5.01 -8.59 -11.47
CA ALA A 28 6.21 -8.21 -12.20
C ALA A 28 7.18 -9.38 -12.45
N GLY A 29 7.00 -10.52 -11.77
CA GLY A 29 7.76 -11.74 -12.06
C GLY A 29 9.27 -11.65 -11.78
N GLY A 30 9.69 -10.75 -10.89
CA GLY A 30 11.09 -10.65 -10.42
C GLY A 30 11.77 -9.31 -10.69
N SER A 31 11.26 -8.49 -11.61
CA SER A 31 11.77 -7.12 -11.84
C SER A 31 10.67 -6.17 -12.28
N LEU A 32 10.61 -4.99 -11.66
CA LEU A 32 9.66 -3.95 -12.04
C LEU A 32 10.09 -3.25 -13.34
N SER A 33 9.13 -3.07 -14.25
CA SER A 33 9.26 -2.12 -15.35
C SER A 33 9.39 -0.67 -14.85
N THR A 34 9.72 0.28 -15.72
CA THR A 34 9.80 1.70 -15.36
C THR A 34 8.49 2.22 -14.77
N GLN A 35 7.34 1.86 -15.36
CA GLN A 35 6.03 2.27 -14.87
C GLN A 35 5.70 1.64 -13.51
N GLU A 36 6.01 0.36 -13.34
CA GLU A 36 5.79 -0.34 -12.06
C GLU A 36 6.73 0.17 -10.97
N ARG A 37 7.91 0.69 -11.34
CA ARG A 37 8.81 1.35 -10.39
C ARG A 37 8.21 2.66 -9.87
N GLU A 38 7.61 3.47 -10.73
CA GLU A 38 6.91 4.70 -10.29
C GLU A 38 5.75 4.35 -9.34
N GLU A 39 4.98 3.31 -9.65
CA GLU A 39 3.93 2.79 -8.77
C GLU A 39 4.49 2.32 -7.43
N TYR A 40 5.59 1.56 -7.43
CA TYR A 40 6.28 1.11 -6.23
C TYR A 40 6.75 2.27 -5.35
N GLU A 41 7.35 3.30 -5.93
CA GLU A 41 7.86 4.46 -5.20
C GLU A 41 6.73 5.22 -4.49
N LEU A 42 5.60 5.40 -5.16
CA LEU A 42 4.40 6.00 -4.57
C LEU A 42 3.88 5.15 -3.40
N LEU A 43 3.78 3.84 -3.58
CA LEU A 43 3.33 2.91 -2.53
C LEU A 43 4.28 2.91 -1.33
N VAL A 44 5.61 3.01 -1.54
CA VAL A 44 6.58 3.08 -0.43
C VAL A 44 6.43 4.37 0.36
N VAL A 45 6.21 5.51 -0.31
CA VAL A 45 5.97 6.80 0.37
C VAL A 45 4.67 6.74 1.18
N GLU A 46 3.61 6.21 0.60
CA GLU A 46 2.32 6.03 1.27
C GLU A 46 2.44 5.10 2.49
N TRP A 47 3.14 3.97 2.34
CA TRP A 47 3.39 3.02 3.42
C TRP A 47 4.16 3.66 4.57
N ALA A 48 5.23 4.41 4.27
CA ALA A 48 6.01 5.12 5.27
C ALA A 48 5.18 6.17 6.02
N ALA A 49 4.28 6.87 5.32
CA ALA A 49 3.35 7.81 5.95
C ALA A 49 2.35 7.10 6.88
N ALA A 50 1.78 5.98 6.45
CA ALA A 50 0.85 5.18 7.24
C ALA A 50 1.51 4.57 8.50
N ILE A 51 2.75 4.09 8.40
CA ILE A 51 3.52 3.62 9.56
C ILE A 51 3.74 4.75 10.56
N ARG A 52 4.16 5.94 10.11
CA ARG A 52 4.36 7.09 11.00
C ARG A 52 3.05 7.55 11.65
N GLY A 53 1.94 7.54 10.92
CA GLY A 53 0.62 7.85 11.47
C GLY A 53 0.18 6.88 12.57
N ASN A 54 0.34 5.58 12.32
CA ASN A 54 0.00 4.54 13.30
C ASN A 54 0.87 4.59 14.57
N VAL A 55 2.14 5.00 14.45
CA VAL A 55 3.03 5.16 15.62
C VAL A 55 2.57 6.31 16.53
N ILE A 56 1.95 7.36 15.98
CA ILE A 56 1.48 8.52 16.76
C ILE A 56 0.19 8.19 17.53
N GLU A 57 -0.69 7.31 17.01
CA GLU A 57 -1.88 6.87 17.75
C GLU A 57 -1.58 5.86 18.88
N ALA A 58 -0.41 5.23 18.88
CA ALA A 58 -0.06 4.17 19.81
C ALA A 58 0.82 4.60 21.02
N ALA A 59 1.08 5.90 21.20
CA ALA A 59 1.95 6.46 22.25
C ALA A 59 1.18 7.25 23.31
#